data_AF-A0A7J5X5E8-F1
#
_entry.id   AF-A0A7J5X5E8-F1
#
_cell.length_a   1.000
_cell.length_b   1.000
_cell.length_c   1.000
_cell.angle_alpha   90.00
_cell.angle_beta   90.00
_cell.angle_gamma   90.00
#
_symmetry.space_group_name_H-M   'P 1'
#
loop_
_entity.id
_entity.type
_entity.pdbx_description
1 polymer ?
#
loop_
_entity_poly.entity_id
_entity_poly.type
_entity_poly.pdbx_seq_one_letter_code
_entity_poly.pdbx_strand_id
1 'polypeptide(L)'
;MSVVHGTEPEDTCQRWDKKLKQYVTVSRPSIVREYNLKMGGVDLIDRMISYYRMSARTKKWTMRMLMHFTDLALANSWLLYRKDLAICASPKKSIMQFLEFRTEMATTLLAQHHGQGSDADLSEQSEEEDNSNQGKKRPVTAVPMSRSAGGRMPISQR
;
A
#
# COMPACT_ATOMS: atom_id res chain seq x y z
N MET A 1 12.62 8.10 -36.39
CA MET A 1 12.29 7.22 -35.25
C MET A 1 13.60 6.69 -34.69
N SER A 2 13.86 6.90 -33.40
CA SER A 2 15.17 6.70 -32.79
C SER A 2 15.42 5.22 -32.47
N VAL A 3 16.35 4.58 -33.17
CA VAL A 3 16.82 3.20 -32.94
C VAL A 3 17.97 3.22 -31.93
N VAL A 4 17.76 3.79 -30.75
CA VAL A 4 18.85 3.97 -29.76
C VAL A 4 19.06 2.72 -28.88
N HIS A 5 18.20 1.71 -28.97
CA HIS A 5 18.38 0.45 -28.24
C HIS A 5 18.23 -0.70 -29.25
N GLY A 6 19.37 -1.26 -29.67
CA GLY A 6 19.40 -2.50 -30.43
C GLY A 6 18.89 -3.69 -29.61
N THR A 7 18.69 -4.83 -30.26
CA THR A 7 18.39 -6.11 -29.61
C THR A 7 19.55 -6.62 -28.74
N GLU A 8 20.74 -6.07 -28.92
CA GLU A 8 21.94 -6.35 -28.13
C GLU A 8 22.20 -5.26 -27.08
N PRO A 9 22.61 -5.60 -25.84
CA PRO A 9 22.93 -6.94 -25.36
C PRO A 9 21.68 -7.75 -24.94
N GLU A 10 21.70 -9.04 -25.25
CA GLU A 10 20.76 -10.03 -24.74
C GLU A 10 21.22 -10.57 -23.39
N ASP A 11 20.27 -10.79 -22.49
CA ASP A 11 20.46 -11.38 -21.16
C ASP A 11 19.59 -12.63 -21.04
N THR A 12 19.94 -13.55 -20.15
CA THR A 12 19.11 -14.73 -19.89
C THR A 12 18.32 -14.58 -18.59
N CYS A 13 17.07 -15.05 -18.58
CA CYS A 13 16.29 -15.16 -17.35
C CYS A 13 15.64 -16.53 -17.20
N GLN A 14 15.44 -16.94 -15.95
CA GLN A 14 14.61 -18.10 -15.65
C GLN A 14 13.14 -17.69 -15.68
N ARG A 15 12.34 -18.42 -16.44
CA ARG A 15 10.90 -18.23 -16.53
C ARG A 15 10.19 -19.55 -16.31
N TRP A 16 9.13 -19.54 -15.52
CA TRP A 16 8.30 -20.73 -15.33
C TRP A 16 7.53 -21.05 -16.62
N ASP A 17 7.72 -22.25 -17.15
CA ASP A 17 6.90 -22.80 -18.22
C ASP A 17 5.79 -23.67 -17.63
N LYS A 18 4.54 -23.26 -17.84
CA LYS A 18 3.36 -23.99 -17.34
C LYS A 18 3.17 -25.35 -18.02
N LYS A 19 3.65 -25.53 -19.25
CA LYS A 19 3.49 -26.79 -20.01
C LYS A 19 4.44 -27.85 -19.48
N LEU A 20 5.70 -27.47 -19.31
CA LEU A 20 6.76 -28.35 -18.83
C LEU A 20 6.83 -28.42 -17.30
N LYS A 21 6.08 -27.56 -16.59
CA LYS A 21 6.09 -27.41 -15.12
C LYS A 21 7.50 -27.29 -14.55
N GLN A 22 8.34 -26.54 -15.23
CA GLN A 22 9.72 -26.30 -14.83
C GLN A 22 10.16 -24.88 -15.19
N TYR A 23 11.22 -24.41 -14.54
CA TYR A 23 11.88 -23.17 -14.94
C TYR A 23 12.75 -23.43 -16.17
N VAL A 24 12.53 -22.65 -17.23
CA VAL A 24 13.31 -22.67 -18.47
C VAL A 24 14.10 -21.37 -18.59
N THR A 25 15.31 -21.47 -19.14
CA THR A 25 16.15 -20.31 -19.45
C THR A 25 15.71 -19.70 -20.77
N VAL A 26 15.37 -18.42 -20.77
CA VAL A 26 14.87 -17.68 -21.93
C VAL A 26 15.78 -16.48 -22.18
N SER A 27 16.17 -16.24 -23.44
CA SER A 27 16.85 -15.00 -23.83
C SER A 27 15.87 -13.83 -23.80
N ARG A 28 16.27 -12.72 -23.20
CA ARG A 28 15.53 -11.47 -23.13
C ARG A 28 16.43 -10.29 -23.49
N PRO A 29 15.89 -9.24 -24.11
CA PRO A 29 16.64 -8.00 -24.27
C PRO A 29 17.01 -7.39 -22.92
N SER A 30 18.21 -6.81 -22.82
CA SER A 30 18.69 -6.12 -21.61
C SER A 30 17.75 -5.02 -21.10
N ILE A 31 17.04 -4.31 -22.00
CA ILE A 31 16.03 -3.31 -21.63
C ILE A 31 14.91 -3.89 -20.76
N VAL A 32 14.51 -5.15 -21.00
CA VAL A 32 13.48 -5.84 -20.21
C VAL A 32 14.02 -6.16 -18.81
N ARG A 33 15.31 -6.49 -18.69
CA ARG A 33 15.96 -6.67 -17.38
C ARG A 33 15.96 -5.37 -16.59
N GLU A 34 16.38 -4.27 -17.20
CA GLU A 34 16.45 -2.97 -16.53
C GLU A 34 15.08 -2.47 -16.08
N TYR A 35 14.07 -2.62 -16.94
CA TYR A 35 12.68 -2.32 -16.62
C TYR A 35 12.25 -3.10 -15.36
N ASN A 36 12.39 -4.43 -15.39
CA ASN A 36 11.97 -5.28 -14.28
C ASN A 36 12.73 -5.01 -12.97
N LEU A 37 14.01 -4.62 -13.05
CA LEU A 37 14.79 -4.21 -11.87
C LEU A 37 14.24 -2.95 -11.21
N LYS A 38 13.71 -2.01 -11.99
CA LYS A 38 13.30 -0.66 -11.52
C LYS A 38 11.80 -0.56 -11.22
N MET A 39 10.97 -1.50 -11.71
CA MET A 39 9.50 -1.47 -11.61
C MET A 39 8.92 -1.52 -10.18
N GLY A 40 9.60 -2.17 -9.24
CA GLY A 40 9.02 -2.47 -7.91
C GLY A 40 8.91 -1.28 -6.94
N GLY A 41 9.34 -0.07 -7.33
CA GLY A 41 9.35 1.09 -6.45
C GLY A 41 7.94 1.52 -6.00
N VAL A 42 6.98 1.52 -6.92
CA VAL A 42 5.60 1.93 -6.63
C VAL A 42 4.92 0.91 -5.72
N ASP A 43 5.06 -0.38 -6.01
CA ASP A 43 4.48 -1.46 -5.20
C ASP A 43 5.03 -1.49 -3.78
N LEU A 44 6.32 -1.14 -3.60
CA LEU A 44 6.94 -1.04 -2.28
C LEU A 44 6.28 0.07 -1.46
N ILE A 45 6.13 1.26 -2.05
CA ILE A 45 5.53 2.41 -1.38
C ILE A 45 4.05 2.12 -1.07
N ASP A 46 3.29 1.58 -2.03
CA ASP A 46 1.87 1.22 -1.83
C ASP A 46 1.70 0.23 -0.66
N ARG A 47 2.58 -0.77 -0.59
CA ARG A 47 2.63 -1.72 0.52
C ARG A 47 2.95 -1.04 1.86
N MET A 48 3.96 -0.16 1.90
CA MET A 48 4.35 0.56 3.11
C MET A 48 3.22 1.44 3.64
N ILE A 49 2.57 2.18 2.74
CA ILE A 49 1.42 3.02 3.07
C ILE A 49 0.27 2.14 3.59
N SER A 50 0.01 1.00 2.95
CA SER A 50 -1.07 0.10 3.34
C SER A 50 -0.94 -0.44 4.76
N TYR A 51 0.28 -0.65 5.29
CA TYR A 51 0.48 -1.14 6.65
C TYR A 51 0.11 -0.12 7.75
N TYR A 52 0.39 1.16 7.55
CA TYR A 52 0.22 2.20 8.58
C TYR A 52 -0.52 3.43 8.07
N ARG A 53 -1.50 3.21 7.20
CA ARG A 53 -2.22 4.27 6.49
C ARG A 53 -2.89 5.25 7.45
N MET A 54 -2.56 6.53 7.32
CA MET A 54 -3.29 7.61 7.96
C MET A 54 -4.69 7.72 7.37
N SER A 55 -5.70 7.60 8.21
CA SER A 55 -7.10 7.65 7.81
C SER A 55 -7.92 8.45 8.80
N ALA A 56 -8.34 9.66 8.40
CA ALA A 56 -9.35 10.44 9.10
C ALA A 56 -10.72 10.32 8.39
N ARG A 57 -11.80 10.24 9.19
CA ARG A 57 -13.17 10.23 8.66
C ARG A 57 -13.57 11.65 8.26
N THR A 58 -13.24 12.03 7.03
CA THR A 58 -13.54 13.36 6.50
C THR A 58 -14.21 13.28 5.13
N LYS A 59 -15.23 14.11 4.88
CA LYS A 59 -15.90 14.20 3.57
C LYS A 59 -15.03 14.91 2.52
N LYS A 60 -14.24 15.91 2.92
CA LYS A 60 -13.31 16.68 2.08
C LYS A 60 -12.22 15.77 1.48
N TRP A 61 -12.15 15.69 0.15
CA TRP A 61 -11.16 14.85 -0.56
C TRP A 61 -9.72 15.36 -0.42
N THR A 62 -9.56 16.68 -0.26
CA THR A 62 -8.25 17.33 -0.06
C THR A 62 -7.53 16.82 1.18
N MET A 63 -8.25 16.62 2.29
CA MET A 63 -7.67 16.06 3.51
C MET A 63 -7.17 14.63 3.30
N ARG A 64 -7.89 13.81 2.50
CA ARG A 64 -7.42 12.47 2.13
C ARG A 64 -6.12 12.53 1.32
N MET A 65 -5.99 13.50 0.42
CA MET A 65 -4.74 13.70 -0.33
C MET A 65 -3.59 14.15 0.55
N LEU A 66 -3.83 15.09 1.47
CA LEU A 66 -2.79 15.56 2.41
C LEU A 66 -2.26 14.39 3.26
N MET A 67 -3.15 13.60 3.85
CA MET A 67 -2.74 12.42 4.63
C MET A 67 -1.93 11.42 3.80
N HIS A 68 -2.34 11.18 2.54
CA HIS A 68 -1.61 10.30 1.64
C HIS A 68 -0.20 10.84 1.32
N PHE A 69 -0.06 12.14 1.06
CA PHE A 69 1.25 12.76 0.86
C PHE A 69 2.13 12.69 2.11
N THR A 70 1.55 12.83 3.31
CA THR A 70 2.28 12.65 4.57
C THR A 70 2.79 11.21 4.70
N ASP A 71 1.95 10.21 4.43
CA ASP A 71 2.37 8.79 4.45
C ASP A 71 3.47 8.50 3.43
N LEU A 72 3.36 9.05 2.23
CA LEU A 72 4.37 8.96 1.18
C LEU A 72 5.70 9.60 1.61
N ALA A 73 5.65 10.80 2.19
CA ALA A 73 6.83 11.50 2.68
C ALA A 73 7.52 10.74 3.81
N LEU A 74 6.76 10.18 4.76
CA LEU A 74 7.29 9.35 5.85
C LEU A 74 7.96 8.07 5.31
N ALA A 75 7.33 7.39 4.35
CA ALA A 75 7.90 6.20 3.72
C ALA A 75 9.23 6.52 3.01
N ASN A 76 9.26 7.61 2.24
CA ASN A 76 10.47 8.06 1.54
C ASN A 76 11.59 8.49 2.50
N SER A 77 11.24 9.19 3.58
CA SER A 77 12.20 9.62 4.61
C SER A 77 12.85 8.42 5.31
N TRP A 78 12.06 7.40 5.64
CA TRP A 78 12.60 6.16 6.22
C TRP A 78 13.51 5.41 5.25
N LEU A 79 13.17 5.35 3.96
CA LEU A 79 14.04 4.76 2.95
C LEU A 79 15.36 5.51 2.82
N LEU A 80 15.35 6.84 2.93
CA LEU A 80 16.56 7.67 2.93
C LEU A 80 17.40 7.41 4.19
N TYR A 81 16.79 7.46 5.38
CA TYR A 81 17.43 7.12 6.65
C TYR A 81 18.16 5.76 6.59
N ARG A 82 17.52 4.73 6.02
CA ARG A 82 18.15 3.42 5.84
C ARG A 82 19.33 3.41 4.89
N LYS A 83 19.27 4.22 3.82
CA LYS A 83 20.40 4.38 2.88
C LYS A 83 21.57 5.07 3.58
N ASP A 84 21.30 6.11 4.34
CA ASP A 84 22.32 6.87 5.05
C ASP A 84 23.03 6.01 6.11
N LEU A 85 22.26 5.23 6.89
CA LEU A 85 22.85 4.28 7.85
C LEU A 85 23.69 3.18 7.18
N ALA A 86 23.32 2.74 5.98
CA ALA A 86 24.11 1.78 5.23
C ALA A 86 25.46 2.38 4.76
N ILE A 87 25.47 3.67 4.41
CA ILE A 87 26.69 4.41 4.05
C ILE A 87 27.58 4.61 5.27
N CYS A 88 27.00 4.95 6.42
CA CYS A 88 27.73 5.19 7.68
C CYS A 88 28.19 3.90 8.40
N ALA A 89 28.05 2.73 7.78
CA ALA A 89 28.42 1.42 8.33
C ALA A 89 27.84 1.13 9.73
N SER A 90 26.67 1.68 10.04
CA SER A 90 26.02 1.44 11.33
C SER A 90 25.57 -0.02 11.44
N PRO A 91 25.64 -0.63 12.64
CA PRO A 91 25.24 -2.02 12.81
C PRO A 91 23.76 -2.20 12.45
N LYS A 92 23.42 -3.23 11.66
CA LYS A 92 22.03 -3.49 11.22
C LYS A 92 21.01 -3.61 12.36
N LYS A 93 21.47 -3.89 13.58
CA LYS A 93 20.65 -3.96 14.80
C LYS A 93 20.15 -2.59 15.28
N SER A 94 20.77 -1.49 14.85
CA SER A 94 20.36 -0.13 15.20
C SER A 94 19.44 0.52 14.18
N ILE A 95 19.08 -0.19 13.10
CA ILE A 95 18.16 0.35 12.09
C ILE A 95 16.74 0.21 12.62
N MET A 96 16.09 1.34 12.88
CA MET A 96 14.71 1.37 13.36
C MET A 96 13.73 0.79 12.33
N GLN A 97 12.73 0.08 12.84
CA GLN A 97 11.62 -0.38 12.03
C GLN A 97 10.75 0.80 11.59
N PHE A 98 9.98 0.64 10.50
CA PHE A 98 9.21 1.74 9.94
C PHE A 98 8.18 2.34 10.91
N LEU A 99 7.52 1.51 11.72
CA LEU A 99 6.59 1.98 12.75
C LEU A 99 7.28 2.82 13.82
N GLU A 100 8.42 2.34 14.32
CA GLU A 100 9.20 3.01 15.35
C GLU A 100 9.68 4.38 14.86
N PHE A 101 10.19 4.43 13.62
CA PHE A 101 10.55 5.68 12.95
C PHE A 101 9.36 6.66 12.86
N ARG A 102 8.17 6.18 12.52
CA ARG A 102 6.96 7.02 12.48
C ARG A 102 6.60 7.56 13.86
N THR A 103 6.70 6.74 14.90
CA THR A 103 6.44 7.16 16.28
C THR A 103 7.44 8.23 16.71
N GLU A 104 8.73 8.05 16.43
CA GLU A 104 9.76 9.04 16.73
C GLU A 104 9.50 10.36 16.01
N MET A 105 9.20 10.32 14.70
CA MET A 105 8.82 11.50 13.92
C MET A 105 7.60 12.22 14.51
N ALA A 106 6.58 11.49 14.97
CA ALA A 106 5.42 12.10 15.62
C ALA A 106 5.81 12.77 16.96
N THR A 107 6.60 12.09 17.80
CA THR A 107 7.01 12.62 19.10
C THR A 107 7.89 13.86 18.97
N THR A 108 8.81 13.89 18.00
CA THR A 108 9.70 15.03 17.75
C THR A 108 8.91 16.25 17.26
N LEU A 109 7.96 16.06 16.34
CA LEU A 109 7.09 17.14 15.87
C LEU A 109 6.19 17.71 16.99
N LEU A 110 5.65 16.85 17.86
CA LEU A 110 4.86 17.29 19.01
C LEU A 110 5.70 18.07 20.04
N ALA A 111 6.92 17.58 20.33
CA ALA A 111 7.84 18.25 21.24
C ALA A 111 8.26 19.64 20.73
N GLN A 112 8.52 19.76 19.43
CA GLN A 112 8.82 21.05 18.79
C GLN A 112 7.64 22.03 18.90
N HIS A 113 6.41 21.55 18.74
CA HIS A 113 5.21 22.38 18.84
C HIS A 113 4.97 22.89 20.27
N HIS A 114 5.16 22.04 21.29
CA HIS A 114 5.01 22.45 22.70
C HIS A 114 6.09 23.45 23.15
N GLY A 115 7.25 23.50 22.49
CA GLY A 115 8.27 24.52 22.74
C GLY A 115 7.95 25.91 22.15
N GLN A 116 6.89 26.04 21.33
CA GLN A 116 6.54 27.26 20.61
C GLN A 116 5.20 27.90 21.04
N GLY A 117 4.42 27.23 21.90
CA GLY A 117 3.05 27.66 22.23
C GLY A 117 2.65 27.51 23.69
N SER A 118 3.31 28.21 24.63
CA SER A 118 2.72 28.42 25.96
C SER A 118 1.67 29.53 26.00
N ASP A 119 1.34 30.18 24.88
CA ASP A 119 0.33 31.24 24.83
C ASP A 119 -0.56 31.12 23.58
N ALA A 120 -1.44 30.12 23.51
CA ALA A 120 -2.70 30.18 22.74
C ALA A 120 -3.56 28.94 23.01
N ASP A 121 -4.35 29.05 24.08
CA ASP A 121 -5.68 28.47 24.29
C ASP A 121 -6.26 27.60 23.16
N LEU A 122 -6.37 26.29 23.40
CA LEU A 122 -7.39 25.45 22.77
C LEU A 122 -8.39 25.03 23.84
N SER A 123 -9.40 25.86 23.99
CA SER A 123 -10.65 25.55 24.67
C SER A 123 -11.34 24.35 24.03
N GLU A 124 -11.82 23.48 24.91
CA GLU A 124 -12.76 22.40 24.61
C GLU A 124 -13.96 22.93 23.85
N GLN A 125 -14.33 22.28 22.75
CA GLN A 125 -15.73 22.19 22.33
C GLN A 125 -16.06 20.75 21.94
N SER A 126 -16.65 20.05 22.91
CA SER A 126 -17.42 18.83 22.74
C SER A 126 -18.76 19.12 22.04
N GLU A 127 -19.12 18.18 21.15
CA GLU A 127 -20.47 17.73 20.80
C GLU A 127 -21.51 18.73 20.27
N GLU A 128 -21.86 18.60 18.99
CA GLU A 128 -23.25 18.77 18.53
C GLU A 128 -23.68 17.51 17.76
N GLU A 129 -24.57 16.73 18.38
CA GLU A 129 -25.49 15.85 17.68
C GLU A 129 -26.53 16.70 16.94
N ASP A 130 -26.70 16.49 15.63
CA ASP A 130 -27.94 16.87 14.95
C ASP A 130 -28.56 15.64 14.29
N ASN A 131 -29.69 15.26 14.88
CA ASN A 131 -30.59 14.20 14.49
C ASN A 131 -31.72 14.81 13.64
N SER A 132 -31.66 14.59 12.32
CA SER A 132 -32.84 14.75 11.46
C SER A 132 -33.00 13.55 10.51
N ASN A 133 -34.08 12.78 10.74
CA ASN A 133 -34.92 11.96 9.84
C ASN A 133 -34.59 12.04 8.32
N GLN A 134 -34.74 11.03 7.47
CA GLN A 134 -35.42 9.72 7.52
C GLN A 134 -34.97 8.93 6.28
N GLY A 135 -34.35 7.76 6.45
CA GLY A 135 -34.17 6.78 5.38
C GLY A 135 -34.90 5.50 5.77
N LYS A 136 -36.04 5.20 5.12
CA LYS A 136 -36.81 3.96 5.34
C LYS A 136 -35.87 2.75 5.18
N LYS A 137 -35.53 2.07 6.29
CA LYS A 137 -34.91 0.74 6.24
C LYS A 137 -35.95 -0.24 5.69
N ARG A 138 -35.66 -0.83 4.53
CA ARG A 138 -36.47 -1.94 4.00
C ARG A 138 -36.28 -3.16 4.92
N PRO A 139 -37.35 -3.87 5.33
CA PRO A 139 -37.19 -5.13 6.03
C PRO A 139 -36.61 -6.17 5.06
N VAL A 140 -35.62 -6.93 5.52
CA VAL A 140 -35.09 -8.08 4.78
C VAL A 140 -36.08 -9.22 4.97
N THR A 141 -36.81 -9.58 3.91
CA THR A 141 -37.63 -10.79 3.89
C THR A 141 -36.72 -12.01 3.75
N ALA A 142 -36.87 -13.00 4.62
CA ALA A 142 -36.16 -14.27 4.47
C ALA A 142 -36.60 -14.96 3.16
N VAL A 143 -35.63 -15.34 2.34
CA VAL A 143 -35.89 -16.09 1.10
C VAL A 143 -36.36 -17.49 1.46
N PRO A 144 -37.53 -17.96 0.98
CA PRO A 144 -37.95 -19.33 1.20
C PRO A 144 -37.11 -20.27 0.31
N MET A 145 -36.53 -21.28 0.93
CA MET A 145 -35.82 -22.36 0.25
C MET A 145 -36.86 -23.24 -0.46
N SER A 146 -37.00 -23.11 -1.78
CA SER A 146 -37.84 -24.03 -2.56
C SER A 146 -37.10 -25.36 -2.75
N ARG A 147 -37.66 -26.42 -2.14
CA ARG A 147 -37.36 -27.79 -2.49
C ARG A 147 -37.86 -28.03 -3.92
N SER A 148 -36.97 -27.98 -4.90
CA SER A 148 -37.29 -28.46 -6.24
C SER A 148 -37.17 -29.98 -6.26
N ALA A 149 -38.31 -30.65 -6.36
CA ALA A 149 -38.40 -32.03 -6.76
C ALA A 149 -38.32 -32.10 -8.29
N GLY A 150 -37.46 -32.98 -8.82
CA GLY A 150 -37.58 -33.45 -10.20
C GLY A 150 -36.26 -33.75 -10.91
N GLY A 151 -36.10 -35.00 -11.33
CA GLY A 151 -35.28 -35.33 -12.51
C GLY A 151 -34.02 -36.16 -12.25
N ARG A 152 -34.19 -37.47 -12.04
CA ARG A 152 -33.12 -38.46 -12.21
C ARG A 152 -32.87 -38.66 -13.71
N MET A 153 -31.65 -38.43 -14.20
CA MET A 153 -31.17 -38.94 -15.50
C MET A 153 -29.67 -39.30 -15.40
N PRO A 154 -29.20 -40.31 -16.18
CA PRO A 154 -28.16 -41.23 -15.72
C PRO A 154 -26.73 -40.82 -16.10
N ILE A 155 -25.80 -41.41 -15.35
CA ILE A 155 -24.36 -41.41 -15.59
C ILE A 155 -24.06 -42.17 -16.87
N SER A 156 -23.39 -41.53 -17.83
CA SER A 156 -22.70 -42.21 -18.93
C SER A 156 -21.19 -42.14 -18.66
N GLN A 157 -20.58 -43.31 -18.50
CA GLN A 157 -19.13 -43.47 -18.48
C GLN A 157 -18.58 -43.32 -19.90
N ARG A 158 -17.47 -42.58 -20.04
CA ARG A 158 -16.32 -42.94 -20.86
C ARG A 158 -15.13 -42.06 -20.51
#